data_AF-A0A9D7YGS4-F1
#
_entry.id   AF-A0A9D7YGS4-F1
#
_cell.length_a   1.000
_cell.length_b   1.000
_cell.length_c   1.000
_cell.angle_alpha   90.00
_cell.angle_beta   90.00
_cell.angle_gamma   90.00
#
_symmetry.space_group_name_H-M   'P 1'
#
loop_
_entity.id
_entity.type
_entity.pdbx_description
1 polymer ?
#
loop_
_entity_poly.entity_id
_entity_poly.type
_entity_poly.pdbx_seq_one_letter_code
_entity_poly.pdbx_strand_id
1 'polypeptide(L)'
;MTARLGSTPGAVVSTLDLGARKIVYERLETPGAGASYRFLTEAPDLPSAPLAADAFWSVVDAVERETVRRHWLLRAFNITSWGNLAWIALGLGGQMAFFGRMFVQWVASERERRSVVPAAFWWLSLIGGLALFSYFIWRRDVVGVLGQSTGVVIYARNLRLIAKARRRARRDDTAAFEAGLAREDPSGEPVG
;
A
#
# COMPACT_ATOMS: atom_id res chain seq x y z
N MET A 1 -5.37 -31.20 17.30
CA MET A 1 -6.02 -32.47 16.90
C MET A 1 -7.44 -32.40 17.41
N THR A 2 -8.41 -32.02 16.58
CA THR A 2 -9.82 -31.93 16.95
C THR A 2 -10.43 -33.33 17.00
N ALA A 3 -10.92 -33.74 18.17
CA ALA A 3 -11.67 -34.98 18.32
C ALA A 3 -12.95 -34.90 17.46
N ARG A 4 -13.22 -35.96 16.69
CA ARG A 4 -14.46 -36.10 15.91
C ARG A 4 -15.41 -36.97 16.70
N LEU A 5 -16.58 -36.43 17.05
CA LEU A 5 -17.70 -37.25 17.52
C LEU A 5 -18.15 -38.21 16.42
N GLY A 6 -18.63 -39.39 16.79
CA GLY A 6 -19.14 -40.39 15.84
C GLY A 6 -20.34 -39.87 15.04
N SER A 7 -20.35 -40.11 13.73
CA SER A 7 -21.43 -39.68 12.83
C SER A 7 -22.69 -40.52 13.01
N THR A 8 -23.87 -39.89 12.93
CA THR A 8 -25.14 -40.61 12.98
C THR A 8 -25.36 -41.41 11.68
N PRO A 9 -25.80 -42.69 11.71
CA PRO A 9 -26.10 -43.47 10.51
C PRO A 9 -27.13 -42.77 9.61
N GLY A 10 -26.81 -42.58 8.33
CA GLY A 10 -27.67 -41.88 7.37
C GLY A 10 -27.49 -40.36 7.32
N ALA A 11 -26.60 -39.78 8.14
CA ALA A 11 -26.28 -38.36 8.10
C ALA A 11 -25.23 -38.04 7.00
N VAL A 12 -25.40 -36.91 6.32
CA VAL A 12 -24.39 -36.38 5.40
C VAL A 12 -23.42 -35.49 6.18
N VAL A 13 -22.14 -35.88 6.21
CA VAL A 13 -21.09 -35.12 6.88
C VAL A 13 -20.46 -34.14 5.91
N SER A 14 -20.42 -32.87 6.29
CA SER A 14 -19.87 -31.78 5.49
C SER A 14 -18.87 -30.96 6.32
N THR A 15 -17.93 -30.32 5.63
CA THR A 15 -16.94 -29.44 6.28
C THR A 15 -17.17 -28.01 5.80
N LEU A 16 -17.23 -27.09 6.76
CA LEU A 16 -17.28 -25.65 6.53
C LEU A 16 -15.94 -25.02 6.92
N ASP A 17 -15.30 -24.35 5.98
CA ASP A 17 -14.05 -23.61 6.22
C ASP A 17 -14.38 -22.16 6.60
N LEU A 18 -14.27 -21.82 7.90
CA LEU A 18 -14.45 -20.46 8.42
C LEU A 18 -13.09 -19.84 8.74
N GLY A 19 -12.46 -19.24 7.73
CA GLY A 19 -11.13 -18.65 7.83
C GLY A 19 -10.04 -19.71 8.08
N ALA A 20 -9.50 -19.75 9.31
CA ALA A 20 -8.50 -20.75 9.72
C ALA A 20 -9.10 -21.92 10.52
N ARG A 21 -10.40 -21.86 10.86
CA ARG A 21 -11.10 -22.91 11.60
C ARG A 21 -11.87 -23.77 10.62
N LYS A 22 -11.64 -25.08 10.68
CA LYS A 22 -12.46 -26.07 9.98
C LYS A 22 -13.55 -26.56 10.92
N ILE A 23 -14.80 -26.35 10.56
CA ILE A 23 -15.95 -26.82 11.31
C ILE A 23 -16.58 -27.97 10.53
N VAL A 24 -16.52 -29.16 11.12
CA VAL A 24 -17.22 -30.35 10.64
C VAL A 24 -18.62 -30.37 11.25
N TYR A 25 -19.64 -30.55 10.42
CA TYR A 25 -21.02 -30.71 10.83
C TYR A 25 -21.65 -31.88 10.07
N GLU A 26 -22.68 -32.47 10.65
CA GLU A 26 -23.53 -33.45 9.97
C GLU A 26 -24.92 -32.88 9.72
N ARG A 27 -25.55 -33.34 8.64
CA ARG A 27 -26.91 -33.00 8.23
C ARG A 27 -27.75 -34.28 8.22
N LEU A 28 -28.84 -34.27 8.97
CA LEU A 28 -29.84 -35.34 8.96
C LEU A 28 -31.14 -34.80 8.37
N GLU A 29 -31.61 -35.44 7.29
CA GLU A 29 -32.94 -35.17 6.74
C GLU A 29 -33.96 -36.09 7.40
N THR A 30 -34.87 -35.50 8.18
CA THR A 30 -35.97 -36.25 8.79
C THR A 30 -37.22 -36.09 7.92
N PRO A 31 -37.80 -37.17 7.38
CA PRO A 31 -39.02 -37.10 6.60
C PRO A 31 -40.15 -36.41 7.39
N GLY A 32 -40.69 -35.32 6.83
CA GLY A 32 -41.76 -34.53 7.45
C GLY A 32 -41.33 -33.48 8.48
N ALA A 33 -40.09 -33.52 9.00
CA ALA A 33 -39.59 -32.58 10.01
C ALA A 33 -38.43 -31.67 9.52
N GLY A 34 -37.96 -31.86 8.28
CA GLY A 34 -36.93 -31.04 7.66
C GLY A 34 -35.50 -31.48 7.97
N ALA A 35 -34.52 -30.64 7.61
CA ALA A 35 -33.10 -30.93 7.82
C ALA A 35 -32.63 -30.39 9.17
N SER A 36 -31.94 -31.24 9.93
CA SER A 36 -31.27 -30.90 11.18
C SER A 36 -29.76 -30.95 11.02
N TYR A 37 -29.05 -30.06 11.72
CA TYR A 37 -27.61 -29.88 11.61
C TYR A 37 -26.96 -30.04 12.98
N ARG A 38 -25.87 -30.80 13.07
CA ARG A 38 -25.14 -30.99 14.33
C ARG A 38 -23.66 -30.76 14.11
N PHE A 39 -23.03 -29.96 14.97
CA PHE A 39 -21.59 -29.75 14.93
C PHE A 39 -20.87 -31.00 15.49
N LEU A 40 -19.95 -31.55 14.70
CA LEU A 40 -19.09 -32.67 15.10
C LEU A 40 -17.72 -32.20 15.60
N THR A 41 -17.44 -30.91 15.45
CA THR A 41 -16.22 -30.28 15.95
C THR A 41 -16.41 -29.90 17.41
N GLU A 42 -15.67 -30.54 18.31
CA GLU A 42 -15.67 -30.17 19.71
C GLU A 42 -15.00 -28.80 19.89
N ALA A 43 -15.81 -27.78 20.15
CA ALA A 43 -15.36 -26.44 20.51
C ALA A 43 -16.30 -25.84 21.57
N PRO A 44 -15.78 -25.11 22.59
CA PRO A 44 -16.61 -24.60 23.69
C PRO A 44 -17.70 -23.62 23.26
N ASP A 45 -17.53 -22.99 22.09
CA ASP A 45 -18.42 -22.01 21.46
C ASP A 45 -19.47 -22.66 20.53
N LEU A 46 -19.39 -23.97 20.30
CA LEU A 46 -20.31 -24.69 19.42
C LEU A 46 -21.29 -25.56 20.23
N PRO A 47 -22.61 -25.44 19.97
CA PRO A 47 -23.60 -26.31 20.58
C PRO A 47 -23.44 -27.75 20.04
N SER A 48 -23.51 -28.72 20.94
CA SER A 48 -23.42 -30.16 20.62
C SER A 48 -24.78 -30.80 20.26
N ALA A 49 -25.88 -30.11 20.54
CA ALA A 49 -27.24 -30.55 20.22
C ALA A 49 -27.57 -30.35 18.72
N PRO A 50 -28.44 -31.20 18.12
CA PRO A 50 -28.96 -30.97 16.79
C PRO A 50 -29.76 -29.66 16.70
N LEU A 51 -29.54 -28.90 15.65
CA LEU A 51 -30.15 -27.59 15.40
C LEU A 51 -31.01 -27.63 14.12
N ALA A 52 -32.06 -26.81 14.11
CA ALA A 52 -32.76 -26.47 12.88
C ALA A 52 -31.87 -25.60 11.95
N ALA A 53 -32.24 -25.51 10.67
CA ALA A 53 -31.43 -24.83 9.66
C ALA A 53 -31.17 -23.34 9.99
N ASP A 54 -32.17 -22.64 10.48
CA ASP A 54 -32.11 -21.23 10.88
C ASP A 54 -31.19 -21.02 12.10
N ALA A 55 -31.35 -21.84 13.13
CA ALA A 55 -30.50 -21.82 14.31
C ALA A 55 -29.05 -22.14 13.97
N PHE A 56 -28.80 -23.11 13.08
CA PHE A 56 -27.47 -23.46 12.60
C PHE A 56 -26.78 -22.27 11.92
N TRP A 57 -27.46 -21.61 10.96
CA TRP A 57 -26.87 -20.45 10.28
C TRP A 57 -26.63 -19.27 11.22
N SER A 58 -27.50 -19.06 12.22
CA SER A 58 -27.26 -18.02 13.24
C SER A 58 -25.97 -18.24 14.04
N VAL A 59 -25.63 -19.50 14.33
CA VAL A 59 -24.40 -19.89 15.03
C VAL A 59 -23.20 -19.73 14.11
N VAL A 60 -23.31 -20.19 12.86
CA VAL A 60 -22.26 -20.01 11.84
C VAL A 60 -21.94 -18.54 11.66
N ASP A 61 -22.95 -17.68 11.51
CA ASP A 61 -22.80 -16.24 11.38
C ASP A 61 -22.15 -15.62 12.62
N ALA A 62 -22.49 -16.10 13.82
CA ALA A 62 -21.88 -15.63 15.07
C ALA A 62 -20.39 -16.00 15.15
N VAL A 63 -20.05 -17.24 14.79
CA VAL A 63 -18.68 -17.76 14.76
C VAL A 63 -17.86 -17.07 13.67
N GLU A 64 -18.43 -16.83 12.50
CA GLU A 64 -17.80 -16.08 11.41
C GLU A 64 -17.51 -14.64 11.86
N ARG A 65 -18.49 -13.93 12.43
CA ARG A 65 -18.29 -12.58 12.95
C ARG A 65 -17.20 -12.52 14.02
N GLU A 66 -17.14 -13.50 14.93
CA GLU A 66 -16.10 -13.54 15.95
C GLU A 66 -14.71 -13.89 15.39
N THR A 67 -14.65 -14.85 14.46
CA THR A 67 -13.40 -15.28 13.81
C THR A 67 -12.83 -14.18 12.91
N VAL A 68 -13.68 -13.51 12.12
CA VAL A 68 -13.33 -12.36 11.29
C VAL A 68 -12.89 -11.18 12.15
N ARG A 69 -13.57 -10.92 13.28
CA ARG A 69 -13.21 -9.85 14.22
C ARG A 69 -11.91 -10.12 15.01
N ARG A 70 -11.52 -11.38 15.23
CA ARG A 70 -10.31 -11.73 16.01
C ARG A 70 -9.03 -11.75 15.18
N HIS A 71 -9.12 -11.92 13.85
CA HIS A 71 -7.95 -12.13 12.98
C HIS A 71 -7.50 -10.92 12.14
N TRP A 72 -8.20 -9.78 12.15
CA TRP A 72 -7.73 -8.57 11.46
C TRP A 72 -6.47 -7.97 12.11
N LEU A 73 -6.35 -8.05 13.44
CA LEU A 73 -5.19 -7.57 14.20
C LEU A 73 -3.97 -8.49 14.07
N LEU A 74 -4.17 -9.82 14.04
CA LEU A 74 -3.07 -10.79 13.95
C LEU A 74 -2.43 -10.84 12.54
N ARG A 75 -3.15 -10.41 11.49
CA ARG A 75 -2.54 -10.07 10.19
C ARG A 75 -1.74 -8.77 10.21
N ALA A 76 -2.13 -7.81 11.05
CA ALA A 76 -1.47 -6.51 11.13
C ALA A 76 -0.12 -6.55 11.87
N PHE A 77 0.08 -7.50 12.79
CA PHE A 77 1.28 -7.57 13.64
C PHE A 77 2.04 -8.90 13.53
N ASN A 78 2.28 -9.38 12.30
CA ASN A 78 3.25 -10.44 12.06
C ASN A 78 4.69 -9.93 12.28
N ILE A 79 5.07 -9.88 13.56
CA ILE A 79 6.40 -9.98 14.18
C ILE A 79 7.58 -9.52 13.32
N THR A 80 8.18 -8.43 13.77
CA THR A 80 9.42 -7.76 13.32
C THR A 80 10.51 -8.71 12.78
N SER A 81 10.49 -8.99 11.48
CA SER A 81 11.70 -9.32 10.73
C SER A 81 12.47 -8.02 10.46
N TRP A 82 13.80 -8.01 10.56
CA TRP A 82 14.62 -6.85 10.16
C TRP A 82 14.27 -6.35 8.75
N GLY A 83 13.84 -7.26 7.87
CA GLY A 83 13.28 -6.92 6.57
C GLY A 83 12.01 -6.06 6.67
N ASN A 84 11.02 -6.46 7.50
CA ASN A 84 9.79 -5.70 7.70
C ASN A 84 10.06 -4.32 8.31
N LEU A 85 11.00 -4.22 9.25
CA LEU A 85 11.39 -2.94 9.82
C LEU A 85 12.02 -2.02 8.75
N ALA A 86 12.89 -2.55 7.90
CA ALA A 86 13.47 -1.81 6.78
C ALA A 86 12.39 -1.33 5.80
N TRP A 87 11.38 -2.16 5.49
CA TRP A 87 10.25 -1.77 4.63
C TRP A 87 9.39 -0.66 5.27
N ILE A 88 9.11 -0.75 6.57
CA ILE A 88 8.36 0.28 7.29
C ILE A 88 9.16 1.58 7.35
N ALA A 89 10.47 1.51 7.63
CA ALA A 89 11.35 2.67 7.65
C ALA A 89 11.44 3.33 6.27
N LEU A 90 11.48 2.55 5.18
CA LEU A 90 11.42 3.04 3.81
C LEU A 90 10.10 3.78 3.55
N GLY A 91 8.96 3.19 3.93
CA GLY A 91 7.65 3.82 3.80
C GLY A 91 7.54 5.12 4.60
N LEU A 92 8.02 5.12 5.85
CA LEU A 92 8.05 6.30 6.72
C LEU A 92 8.97 7.39 6.18
N GLY A 93 10.17 7.02 5.70
CA GLY A 93 11.10 7.94 5.04
C GLY A 93 10.49 8.56 3.78
N GLY A 94 9.76 7.75 2.99
CA GLY A 94 8.99 8.25 1.85
C GLY A 94 7.93 9.27 2.27
N GLN A 95 7.18 8.99 3.33
CA GLN A 95 6.18 9.90 3.89
C GLN A 95 6.82 11.21 4.40
N MET A 96 7.97 11.14 5.06
CA MET A 96 8.72 12.31 5.51
C MET A 96 9.19 13.17 4.34
N ALA A 97 9.64 12.58 3.23
CA ALA A 97 9.98 13.33 2.03
C ALA A 97 8.77 14.07 1.44
N PHE A 98 7.60 13.42 1.43
CA PHE A 98 6.33 14.04 1.00
C PHE A 98 5.84 15.18 1.91
N PHE A 99 6.13 15.11 3.21
CA PHE A 99 5.90 16.23 4.11
C PHE A 99 6.93 17.34 3.88
N GLY A 100 8.21 16.97 3.81
CA GLY A 100 9.34 17.87 3.63
C GLY A 100 9.23 18.71 2.36
N ARG A 101 8.63 18.20 1.28
CA ARG A 101 8.42 18.99 0.05
C ARG A 101 7.55 20.22 0.30
N MET A 102 6.49 20.10 1.13
CA MET A 102 5.58 21.21 1.43
C MET A 102 6.28 22.22 2.32
N PHE A 103 7.06 21.72 3.29
CA PHE A 103 7.91 22.57 4.13
C PHE A 103 8.93 23.37 3.31
N VAL A 104 9.65 22.71 2.39
CA VAL A 104 10.64 23.37 1.50
C VAL A 104 9.97 24.38 0.58
N GLN A 105 8.78 24.06 0.04
CA GLN A 105 8.03 24.99 -0.80
C GLN A 105 7.57 26.21 -0.01
N TRP A 106 7.08 26.01 1.21
CA TRP A 106 6.67 27.10 2.10
C TRP A 106 7.84 28.02 2.42
N VAL A 107 8.98 27.48 2.87
CA VAL A 107 10.19 28.26 3.18
C VAL A 107 10.70 29.02 1.94
N ALA A 108 10.71 28.38 0.76
CA ALA A 108 11.12 29.04 -0.47
C ALA A 108 10.17 30.17 -0.87
N SER A 109 8.86 29.96 -0.71
CA SER A 109 7.84 30.97 -1.04
C SER A 109 7.87 32.15 -0.09
N GLU A 110 8.12 31.92 1.21
CA GLU A 110 8.28 32.96 2.21
C GLU A 110 9.52 33.82 1.91
N ARG A 111 10.64 33.17 1.59
CA ARG A 111 11.89 33.86 1.23
C ARG A 111 11.75 34.74 0.00
N GLU A 112 10.96 34.32 -0.99
CA GLU A 112 10.75 35.07 -2.23
C GLU A 112 9.50 35.97 -2.22
N ARG A 113 8.65 35.89 -1.17
CA ARG A 113 7.36 36.57 -1.04
C ARG A 113 6.41 36.36 -2.23
N ARG A 114 6.50 35.18 -2.86
CA ARG A 114 5.66 34.77 -4.00
C ARG A 114 5.50 33.27 -4.00
N SER A 115 4.41 32.77 -4.57
CA SER A 115 4.18 31.32 -4.68
C SER A 115 5.16 30.70 -5.69
N VAL A 116 6.23 30.09 -5.18
CA VAL A 116 7.26 29.44 -6.00
C VAL A 116 7.42 27.98 -5.63
N VAL A 117 7.62 27.14 -6.65
CA VAL A 117 7.90 25.71 -6.48
C VAL A 117 9.37 25.46 -6.79
N PRO A 118 10.23 25.30 -5.75
CA PRO A 118 11.66 25.11 -5.97
C PRO A 118 11.97 23.75 -6.60
N ALA A 119 13.10 23.60 -7.27
CA ALA A 119 13.53 22.31 -7.83
C ALA A 119 13.63 21.20 -6.76
N ALA A 120 13.96 21.56 -5.52
CA ALA A 120 14.00 20.64 -4.37
C ALA A 120 12.63 19.98 -4.10
N PHE A 121 11.51 20.68 -4.36
CA PHE A 121 10.17 20.11 -4.24
C PHE A 121 9.99 18.88 -5.14
N TRP A 122 10.46 18.98 -6.39
CA TRP A 122 10.35 17.89 -7.37
C TRP A 122 11.26 16.71 -7.02
N TRP A 123 12.46 16.98 -6.52
CA TRP A 123 13.36 15.94 -6.05
C TRP A 123 12.83 15.19 -4.83
N LEU A 124 12.33 15.91 -3.82
CA LEU A 124 11.71 15.30 -2.63
C LEU A 124 10.47 14.48 -3.02
N SER A 125 9.67 14.97 -3.96
CA SER A 125 8.51 14.24 -4.48
C SER A 125 8.91 12.97 -5.21
N LEU A 126 10.00 13.00 -6.01
CA LEU A 126 10.51 11.83 -6.72
C LEU A 126 11.05 10.77 -5.74
N ILE A 127 11.86 11.18 -4.76
CA ILE A 127 12.42 10.27 -3.75
C ILE A 127 11.30 9.67 -2.90
N GLY A 128 10.38 10.51 -2.41
CA GLY A 128 9.22 10.06 -1.64
C GLY A 128 8.32 9.12 -2.44
N GLY A 129 8.07 9.46 -3.70
CA GLY A 129 7.26 8.66 -4.62
C GLY A 129 7.87 7.29 -4.89
N LEU A 130 9.18 7.21 -5.15
CA LEU A 130 9.87 5.93 -5.37
C LEU A 130 9.92 5.07 -4.10
N ALA A 131 10.13 5.68 -2.93
CA ALA A 131 10.11 4.98 -1.65
C ALA A 131 8.71 4.40 -1.35
N LEU A 132 7.65 5.21 -1.49
CA LEU A 132 6.27 4.76 -1.29
C LEU A 132 5.82 3.77 -2.37
N PHE A 133 6.24 3.94 -3.62
CA PHE A 133 5.96 2.98 -4.70
C PHE A 133 6.54 1.60 -4.37
N SER A 134 7.81 1.55 -3.96
CA SER A 134 8.47 0.32 -3.54
C SER A 134 7.77 -0.30 -2.32
N TYR A 135 7.36 0.53 -1.36
CA TYR A 135 6.61 0.10 -0.19
C TYR A 135 5.23 -0.49 -0.54
N PHE A 136 4.48 0.13 -1.45
CA PHE A 136 3.16 -0.37 -1.86
C PHE A 136 3.24 -1.66 -2.70
N ILE A 137 4.30 -1.83 -3.50
CA ILE A 137 4.58 -3.12 -4.15
C ILE A 137 4.76 -4.20 -3.09
N TRP A 138 5.59 -3.94 -2.07
CA TRP A 138 5.80 -4.88 -0.97
C TRP A 138 4.51 -5.19 -0.21
N ARG A 139 3.67 -4.17 0.04
CA ARG A 139 2.35 -4.32 0.69
C ARG A 139 1.30 -4.99 -0.21
N ARG A 140 1.59 -5.22 -1.50
CA ARG A 140 0.64 -5.69 -2.53
C ARG A 140 -0.62 -4.83 -2.65
N ASP A 141 -0.46 -3.52 -2.53
CA ASP A 141 -1.53 -2.54 -2.63
C ASP A 141 -1.58 -1.95 -4.06
N VAL A 142 -2.50 -2.45 -4.88
CA VAL A 142 -2.63 -2.03 -6.29
C VAL A 142 -2.95 -0.54 -6.42
N VAL A 143 -3.78 0.01 -5.53
CA VAL A 143 -4.19 1.42 -5.57
C VAL A 143 -2.99 2.31 -5.25
N GLY A 144 -2.23 1.97 -4.22
CA GLY A 144 -1.00 2.67 -3.85
C GLY A 144 0.06 2.64 -4.97
N VAL A 145 0.24 1.48 -5.60
CA VAL A 145 1.18 1.30 -6.73
C VAL A 145 0.79 2.18 -7.92
N LEU A 146 -0.48 2.19 -8.32
CA LEU A 146 -0.97 3.00 -9.43
C LEU A 146 -0.90 4.52 -9.14
N GLY A 147 -1.19 4.90 -7.89
CA GLY A 147 -1.07 6.29 -7.47
C GLY A 147 0.38 6.79 -7.53
N GLN A 148 1.32 6.02 -6.98
CA GLN A 148 2.72 6.42 -6.93
C GLN A 148 3.43 6.32 -8.29
N SER A 149 3.07 5.36 -9.15
CA SER A 149 3.65 5.27 -10.51
C SER A 149 3.36 6.52 -11.33
N THR A 150 2.11 6.99 -11.28
CA THR A 150 1.69 8.23 -11.96
C THR A 150 2.44 9.43 -11.41
N GLY A 151 2.56 9.54 -10.07
CA GLY A 151 3.32 10.59 -9.41
C GLY A 151 4.79 10.64 -9.85
N VAL A 152 5.49 9.50 -9.80
CA VAL A 152 6.90 9.38 -10.18
C VAL A 152 7.15 9.87 -11.62
N VAL A 153 6.28 9.50 -12.57
CA VAL A 153 6.40 9.95 -13.97
C VAL A 153 6.28 11.48 -14.08
N ILE A 154 5.31 12.07 -13.39
CA ILE A 154 5.09 13.52 -13.39
C ILE A 154 6.30 14.25 -12.77
N TYR A 155 6.82 13.75 -11.64
CA TYR A 155 7.96 14.37 -10.96
C TYR A 155 9.23 14.31 -11.82
N ALA A 156 9.51 13.15 -12.43
CA ALA A 156 10.64 12.97 -13.32
C ALA A 156 10.53 13.89 -14.56
N ARG A 157 9.34 14.00 -15.15
CA ARG A 157 9.09 14.91 -16.28
C ARG A 157 9.37 16.37 -15.90
N ASN A 158 8.85 16.84 -14.76
CA ASN A 158 9.03 18.22 -14.33
C ASN A 158 10.49 18.53 -14.04
N LEU A 159 11.22 17.60 -13.42
CA LEU A 159 12.64 17.74 -13.20
C LEU A 159 13.42 17.82 -14.52
N ARG A 160 13.07 17.00 -15.52
CA ARG A 160 13.66 17.05 -16.87
C ARG A 160 13.40 18.41 -17.54
N LEU A 161 12.19 18.97 -17.41
CA LEU A 161 11.85 20.28 -17.96
C LEU A 161 12.70 21.39 -17.32
N ILE A 162 12.84 21.37 -15.99
CA ILE A 162 13.69 22.32 -15.25
C ILE A 162 15.15 22.21 -15.70
N ALA A 163 15.68 20.99 -15.84
CA ALA A 163 17.03 20.76 -16.30
C ALA A 163 17.25 21.27 -17.73
N LYS A 164 16.28 21.06 -18.63
CA LYS A 164 16.33 21.56 -20.01
C LYS A 164 16.29 23.09 -20.06
N ALA A 165 15.44 23.73 -19.25
CA ALA A 165 15.36 25.19 -19.17
C ALA A 165 16.68 25.80 -18.68
N ARG A 166 17.28 25.23 -17.62
CA ARG A 166 18.59 25.67 -17.10
C ARG A 166 19.72 25.54 -18.11
N ARG A 167 19.73 24.46 -18.91
CA ARG A 167 20.72 24.26 -19.98
C ARG A 167 20.57 25.28 -21.10
N ARG A 168 19.34 25.64 -21.46
CA ARG A 168 19.07 26.67 -22.47
C ARG A 168 19.56 28.04 -22.01
N ALA A 169 19.17 28.45 -20.80
CA ALA A 169 19.61 29.72 -20.22
C ALA A 169 21.15 29.84 -20.20
N ARG A 170 21.86 28.80 -19.73
CA ARG A 170 23.34 28.79 -19.75
C ARG A 170 23.94 28.92 -21.15
N ARG A 171 23.36 28.25 -22.15
CA ARG A 171 23.83 28.35 -23.54
C ARG A 171 23.62 29.76 -24.09
N ASP A 172 22.49 30.37 -23.77
CA ASP A 172 22.16 31.72 -24.22
C ASP A 172 23.08 32.76 -23.54
N ASP A 173 23.39 32.59 -22.25
CA ASP A 173 24.39 33.41 -21.52
C ASP A 173 25.80 33.28 -22.12
N THR A 174 26.25 32.06 -22.44
CA THR A 174 27.55 31.82 -23.09
C THR A 174 27.61 32.45 -24.48
N ALA A 175 26.56 32.28 -25.29
CA ALA A 175 26.50 32.88 -26.62
C ALA A 175 26.49 34.42 -26.57
N ALA A 176 25.81 35.02 -25.58
CA ALA A 176 25.80 36.46 -25.38
C ALA A 176 27.20 36.99 -24.96
N PHE A 177 27.91 36.25 -24.10
CA PHE A 177 29.28 36.57 -23.71
C PHE A 177 30.26 36.48 -24.88
N GLU A 178 30.21 35.40 -25.67
CA GLU A 178 31.03 35.24 -26.89
C GLU A 178 30.76 36.34 -27.92
N ALA A 179 29.50 36.70 -28.13
CA ALA A 179 29.12 37.80 -29.02
C ALA A 179 29.57 39.18 -28.49
N GLY A 180 29.69 39.34 -27.17
CA GLY A 180 30.28 40.53 -26.54
C GLY A 180 31.78 40.63 -26.83
N LEU A 181 32.53 39.55 -26.59
CA LEU A 181 33.97 39.48 -26.88
C LEU A 181 34.29 39.76 -28.35
N ALA A 182 33.51 39.20 -29.27
CA ALA A 182 33.69 39.40 -30.71
C ALA A 182 33.39 40.85 -31.18
N ARG A 183 32.66 41.64 -30.38
CA ARG A 183 32.38 43.06 -30.67
C ARG A 183 33.43 44.01 -30.07
N GLU A 184 34.11 43.59 -29.01
CA GLU A 184 35.15 44.37 -28.33
C GLU A 184 36.55 44.18 -28.92
N ASP A 185 36.75 43.25 -29.86
CA ASP A 185 37.99 43.14 -30.66
C ASP A 185 37.84 43.75 -32.07
N PRO A 186 38.04 45.07 -32.23
CA PRO A 186 38.20 45.71 -33.53
C PRO A 186 39.67 45.81 -33.98
N SER A 187 40.65 45.26 -33.23
CA SER A 187 42.07 45.59 -33.45
C SER A 187 42.88 44.53 -34.18
N GLY A 188 42.51 43.24 -34.17
CA GLY A 188 42.99 42.24 -35.14
C GLY A 188 44.51 42.18 -35.44
N GLU A 189 45.39 42.68 -34.58
CA GLU A 189 46.83 42.59 -34.82
C GLU A 189 47.38 41.28 -34.22
N PRO A 190 48.08 40.46 -35.01
CA PRO A 190 48.77 39.30 -34.48
C PRO A 190 49.92 39.79 -33.60
N VAL A 191 49.92 39.37 -32.34
CA VAL A 191 51.07 39.53 -31.45
C VAL A 191 52.19 38.63 -32.01
N GLY A 192 53.08 39.24 -32.78
CA GLY A 192 54.34 38.67 -33.24
C GLY A 192 55.39 38.63 -32.14
#